data_AF-A0A7W3JE43-F1
#
_entry.id   AF-A0A7W3JE43-F1
#
_cell.length_a   1.000
_cell.length_b   1.000
_cell.length_c   1.000
_cell.angle_alpha   90.00
_cell.angle_beta   90.00
_cell.angle_gamma   90.00
#
_symmetry.space_group_name_H-M   'P 1'
#
loop_
_entity.id
_entity.type
_entity.pdbx_description
1 polymer ?
#
loop_
_entity_poly.entity_id
_entity_poly.type
_entity_poly.pdbx_seq_one_letter_code
_entity_poly.pdbx_strand_id
1 'polypeptide(L)'
;MALDETTRQVNQRAVNALDEANHRLGEANFNVLRAVEPLAGLSKYTNAHDPALEELRAVATRIGAAREDVARRLRAEDEGQ
;
A
#
# COMPACT_ATOMS: atom_id res chain seq x y z
N MET A 1 11.67 35.23 -2.69
CA MET A 1 12.68 34.17 -2.44
C MET A 1 12.30 33.29 -1.25
N ALA A 2 11.97 33.80 -0.06
CA ALA A 2 11.64 32.95 1.11
C ALA A 2 10.36 32.10 0.96
N LEU A 3 9.31 32.62 0.30
CA LEU A 3 8.06 31.89 0.05
C LEU A 3 8.26 30.69 -0.89
N ASP A 4 9.07 30.85 -1.92
CA ASP A 4 9.34 29.83 -2.94
C ASP A 4 10.14 28.64 -2.37
N GLU A 5 11.10 28.95 -1.48
CA GLU A 5 11.88 27.93 -0.75
C GLU A 5 11.01 27.15 0.25
N THR A 6 10.06 27.82 0.90
CA THR A 6 9.15 27.17 1.86
C THR A 6 8.19 26.23 1.15
N THR A 7 7.64 26.63 0.00
CA THR A 7 6.78 25.79 -0.83
C THR A 7 7.52 24.57 -1.38
N ARG A 8 8.77 24.74 -1.86
CA ARG A 8 9.60 23.62 -2.32
C ARG A 8 9.88 22.59 -1.22
N GLN A 9 10.20 23.05 0.00
CA GLN A 9 10.44 22.14 1.13
C GLN A 9 9.18 21.38 1.57
N VAL A 10 8.00 22.02 1.52
CA VAL A 10 6.72 21.36 1.81
C VAL A 10 6.40 20.30 0.76
N ASN A 11 6.58 20.62 -0.53
CA ASN A 11 6.36 19.66 -1.62
C ASN A 11 7.31 18.46 -1.51
N GLN A 12 8.59 18.69 -1.20
CA GLN A 12 9.55 17.59 -1.02
C GLN A 12 9.16 16.68 0.16
N ARG A 13 8.67 17.26 1.26
CA ARG A 13 8.21 16.47 2.41
C ARG A 13 6.96 15.65 2.07
N ALA A 14 6.05 16.20 1.28
CA ALA A 14 4.86 15.48 0.81
C ALA A 14 5.24 14.30 -0.09
N VAL A 15 6.12 14.51 -1.07
CA VAL A 15 6.66 13.45 -1.95
C VAL A 15 7.33 12.35 -1.14
N ASN A 16 8.23 12.69 -0.23
CA ASN A 16 8.93 11.69 0.59
C ASN A 16 7.96 10.86 1.45
N ALA A 17 6.93 11.50 2.02
CA ALA A 17 5.94 10.79 2.82
C ALA A 17 5.05 9.86 1.97
N LEU A 18 4.69 10.28 0.75
CA LEU A 18 3.92 9.47 -0.19
C LEU A 18 4.73 8.28 -0.71
N ASP A 19 6.02 8.48 -1.00
CA ASP A 19 6.92 7.39 -1.41
C ASP A 19 7.11 6.37 -0.29
N GLU A 20 7.38 6.82 0.95
CA GLU A 20 7.46 5.92 2.10
C GLU A 20 6.14 5.14 2.31
N ALA A 21 4.99 5.81 2.24
CA ALA A 21 3.70 5.16 2.35
C ALA A 21 3.47 4.12 1.24
N ASN A 22 3.82 4.43 -0.01
CA ASN A 22 3.72 3.50 -1.14
C ASN A 22 4.60 2.26 -0.93
N HIS A 23 5.82 2.46 -0.44
CA HIS A 23 6.75 1.38 -0.10
C HIS A 23 6.18 0.48 1.01
N ARG A 24 5.74 1.06 2.14
CA ARG A 24 5.17 0.33 3.28
C ARG A 24 3.90 -0.43 2.92
N LEU A 25 3.04 0.13 2.08
CA LEU A 25 1.86 -0.57 1.56
C LEU A 25 2.25 -1.75 0.66
N GLY A 26 3.34 -1.62 -0.11
CA GLY A 26 3.93 -2.74 -0.85
C GLY A 26 4.39 -3.87 0.07
N GLU A 27 5.13 -3.56 1.13
CA GLU A 27 5.58 -4.54 2.14
C GLU A 27 4.39 -5.22 2.83
N ALA A 28 3.39 -4.44 3.24
CA ALA A 28 2.18 -4.95 3.89
C ALA A 28 1.42 -5.93 2.97
N ASN A 29 1.24 -5.57 1.70
CA ASN A 29 0.59 -6.45 0.73
C ASN A 29 1.35 -7.77 0.55
N PHE A 30 2.68 -7.70 0.44
CA PHE A 30 3.53 -8.88 0.34
C PHE A 30 3.39 -9.80 1.56
N ASN A 31 3.41 -9.24 2.77
CA ASN A 31 3.25 -10.01 4.00
C ASN A 31 1.88 -10.69 4.10
N VAL A 32 0.81 -10.00 3.71
CA VAL A 32 -0.55 -10.58 3.68
C VAL A 32 -0.62 -11.73 2.67
N LEU A 33 -0.06 -11.55 1.46
CA LEU A 33 -0.05 -12.62 0.45
C LEU A 33 0.74 -13.85 0.91
N ARG A 34 1.85 -13.66 1.63
CA ARG A 34 2.60 -14.77 2.27
C ARG A 34 1.80 -15.50 3.33
N ALA A 35 0.89 -14.82 4.04
CA ALA A 35 0.00 -15.47 5.01
C ALA A 35 -1.17 -16.22 4.34
N VAL A 36 -1.61 -15.75 3.16
CA VAL A 36 -2.65 -16.39 2.34
C VAL A 36 -2.20 -17.74 1.79
N GLU A 37 -0.95 -17.86 1.33
CA GLU A 37 -0.43 -19.06 0.68
C GLU A 37 -0.58 -20.37 1.50
N PRO A 38 -0.15 -20.46 2.77
CA PRO A 38 -0.31 -21.69 3.55
C PRO A 38 -1.77 -22.03 3.81
N LEU A 39 -2.64 -21.03 4.04
CA LEU A 39 -4.07 -21.24 4.24
C LEU A 39 -4.76 -21.73 2.97
N ALA A 40 -4.45 -21.15 1.81
CA ALA A 40 -4.93 -21.65 0.53
C ALA A 40 -4.45 -23.08 0.24
N GLY A 41 -3.23 -23.42 0.68
CA GLY A 41 -2.71 -24.79 0.64
C GLY A 41 -3.51 -25.74 1.52
N LEU A 42 -3.87 -25.32 2.74
CA LEU A 42 -4.68 -26.09 3.68
C LEU A 42 -6.13 -26.29 3.22
N SER A 43 -6.70 -25.37 2.43
CA SER A 43 -8.08 -25.50 1.89
C SER A 43 -8.29 -26.75 1.02
N LYS A 44 -7.22 -27.44 0.62
CA LYS A 44 -7.30 -28.75 -0.05
C LYS A 44 -7.69 -29.90 0.88
N TYR A 45 -7.50 -29.73 2.18
CA TYR A 45 -7.66 -30.76 3.20
C TYR A 45 -8.79 -30.44 4.19
N THR A 46 -9.06 -29.16 4.44
CA THR A 46 -10.11 -28.70 5.35
C THR A 46 -10.55 -27.27 5.01
N ASN A 47 -11.80 -26.93 5.30
CA ASN A 47 -12.37 -25.60 5.01
C ASN A 47 -12.54 -24.75 6.28
N ALA A 48 -12.02 -25.21 7.42
CA ALA A 48 -12.21 -24.55 8.72
C ALA A 48 -11.65 -23.12 8.78
N HIS A 49 -10.66 -22.79 7.94
CA HIS A 49 -10.00 -21.49 7.87
C HIS A 49 -10.42 -20.65 6.65
N ASP A 50 -11.41 -21.09 5.87
CA ASP A 50 -11.89 -20.34 4.70
C ASP A 50 -12.37 -18.92 5.06
N PRO A 51 -13.08 -18.67 6.19
CA PRO A 51 -13.42 -17.30 6.59
C PRO A 51 -12.19 -16.40 6.78
N ALA A 52 -11.14 -16.91 7.42
CA ALA A 52 -9.90 -16.16 7.61
C ALA A 52 -9.16 -15.92 6.27
N LEU A 53 -9.21 -16.90 5.35
CA LEU A 53 -8.65 -16.76 4.01
C LEU A 53 -9.38 -15.68 3.19
N GLU A 54 -10.71 -15.61 3.29
CA GLU A 54 -11.51 -14.55 2.66
C GLU A 54 -11.18 -13.17 3.23
N GLU A 55 -11.06 -13.05 4.56
CA GLU A 55 -10.66 -11.81 5.22
C GLU A 55 -9.27 -11.33 4.76
N LEU A 56 -8.28 -12.22 4.72
CA LEU A 56 -6.93 -11.88 4.26
C LEU A 56 -6.91 -11.42 2.80
N ARG A 57 -7.71 -12.06 1.93
CA ARG A 57 -7.87 -11.62 0.54
C ARG A 57 -8.51 -10.24 0.46
N ALA A 58 -9.53 -9.97 1.28
CA ALA A 58 -10.16 -8.65 1.35
C ALA A 58 -9.17 -7.58 1.84
N VAL A 59 -8.31 -7.91 2.82
CA VAL A 59 -7.24 -7.01 3.29
C VAL A 59 -6.23 -6.73 2.17
N ALA A 60 -5.77 -7.75 1.43
CA ALA A 60 -4.85 -7.57 0.31
C ALA A 60 -5.44 -6.61 -0.75
N THR A 61 -6.72 -6.79 -1.10
CA THR A 61 -7.43 -5.89 -2.03
C THR A 61 -7.48 -4.45 -1.52
N ARG A 62 -7.77 -4.24 -0.23
CA ARG A 62 -7.81 -2.89 0.38
C ARG A 62 -6.43 -2.23 0.40
N ILE A 63 -5.37 -2.99 0.70
CA ILE A 63 -4.00 -2.48 0.64
C ILE A 63 -3.64 -2.08 -0.79
N GLY A 64 -3.99 -2.90 -1.79
CA GLY A 64 -3.80 -2.59 -3.20
C GLY A 64 -4.47 -1.27 -3.60
N ALA A 65 -5.75 -1.10 -3.25
CA ALA A 65 -6.50 0.13 -3.54
C ALA A 65 -5.89 1.36 -2.85
N ALA A 66 -5.48 1.24 -1.58
CA ALA A 66 -4.79 2.30 -0.86
C ALA A 66 -3.46 2.66 -1.53
N ARG A 67 -2.70 1.66 -1.98
CA ARG A 67 -1.42 1.87 -2.66
C ARG A 67 -1.60 2.59 -4.00
N GLU A 68 -2.60 2.20 -4.79
CA GLU A 68 -2.92 2.90 -6.04
C GLU A 68 -3.29 4.37 -5.81
N ASP A 69 -4.05 4.66 -4.75
CA ASP A 69 -4.39 6.02 -4.38
C ASP A 69 -3.17 6.86 -3.99
N VAL A 70 -2.29 6.31 -3.16
CA VAL A 70 -1.01 6.94 -2.81
C VAL A 70 -0.14 7.15 -4.05
N ALA A 71 -0.03 6.15 -4.93
CA ALA A 71 0.76 6.25 -6.17
C ALA A 71 0.17 7.25 -7.18
N ARG A 72 -1.14 7.48 -7.18
CA ARG A 72 -1.76 8.57 -7.97
C ARG A 72 -1.39 9.93 -7.40
N ARG A 73 -1.46 10.10 -6.07
CA ARG A 73 -1.07 11.35 -5.41
C ARG A 73 0.41 11.65 -5.60
N LEU A 74 1.28 10.65 -5.45
CA LEU A 74 2.73 10.81 -5.66
C LEU A 74 3.03 11.34 -7.05
N ARG A 75 2.42 10.76 -8.10
CA ARG A 75 2.56 11.25 -9.47
C ARG A 75 2.06 12.69 -9.65
N ALA A 76 0.96 13.04 -9.02
CA ALA A 76 0.43 14.41 -9.09
C ALA A 76 1.36 15.43 -8.40
N GLU A 77 1.98 15.05 -7.29
CA GLU A 77 2.97 15.89 -6.59
C GLU A 77 4.28 16.00 -7.40
N ASP A 78 4.73 14.92 -8.05
CA ASP A 78 5.93 14.92 -8.89
C ASP A 78 5.74 15.73 -10.19
N GLU A 79 4.56 15.67 -10.82
CA GLU A 79 4.23 16.45 -12.03
C GLU A 79 3.96 17.94 -11.75
N GLY A 80 3.67 18.29 -10.48
CA GLY A 80 3.41 19.65 -10.02
C GLY A 80 4.63 20.44 -9.55
N GLN A 81 5.82 19.81 -9.51
CA GLN A 81 7.12 20.43 -9.21
C GLN A 81 7.77 21.02 -10.46
#